data_AF-A0A835SRQ6-F1
#
_entry.id   AF-A0A835SRQ6-F1
#
_cell.length_a   1.000
_cell.length_b   1.000
_cell.length_c   1.000
_cell.angle_alpha   90.00
_cell.angle_beta   90.00
_cell.angle_gamma   90.00
#
_symmetry.space_group_name_H-M   'P 1'
#
loop_
_entity.id
_entity.type
_entity.pdbx_description
1 polymer ?
#
loop_
_entity_poly.entity_id
_entity_poly.type
_entity_poly.pdbx_seq_one_letter_code
_entity_poly.pdbx_strand_id
1 'polypeptide(L)'
;MISGIHPGGEDNSMRSWLFWNEYHQARIMGKFCVNLHHHGFLPYVVPLRAPSVVGIKTLQRFVNAKHLLRPAILYLDSAHEPLETLIELGLAWRLLAPDGLLMGDDLTWDAVKQDVMRFAHLNGLVVHCYTDQWVMRKPAAGEAGPLPAGRSLALGWDGSELSIAEIRQLEETVMRRHQNAQDASTKRVRLRTRTD
;
A
#
# COMPACT_ATOMS: atom_id res chain seq x y z
N MET A 1 17.66 -25.52 -14.75
CA MET A 1 18.84 -25.03 -15.50
C MET A 1 18.40 -23.86 -16.34
N ILE A 2 18.80 -22.63 -16.00
CA ILE A 2 18.51 -21.44 -16.79
C ILE A 2 19.70 -21.22 -17.74
N SER A 3 19.60 -21.76 -18.95
CA SER A 3 20.57 -21.50 -20.03
C SER A 3 20.05 -20.35 -20.89
N GLY A 4 20.77 -19.22 -20.89
CA GLY A 4 20.46 -18.08 -21.75
C GLY A 4 20.60 -16.72 -21.07
N ILE A 5 21.76 -16.43 -20.46
CA ILE A 5 22.11 -15.06 -20.07
C ILE A 5 23.01 -14.51 -21.17
N HIS A 6 22.46 -13.68 -22.06
CA HIS A 6 23.24 -12.95 -23.04
C HIS A 6 23.86 -11.70 -22.37
N PRO A 7 25.19 -11.52 -22.39
CA PRO A 7 25.86 -10.38 -21.76
C PRO A 7 25.72 -9.05 -22.54
N GLY A 8 25.05 -9.05 -23.69
CA GLY A 8 24.78 -7.85 -24.49
C GLY A 8 23.37 -7.31 -24.22
N GLY A 9 23.25 -6.30 -23.37
CA GLY A 9 21.99 -5.76 -22.85
C GLY A 9 21.14 -4.93 -23.82
N GLU A 10 20.87 -5.43 -25.03
CA GLU A 10 20.00 -4.77 -26.03
C GLU A 10 18.80 -5.63 -26.46
N ASP A 11 18.24 -6.42 -25.55
CA ASP A 11 16.96 -7.08 -25.82
C ASP A 11 15.83 -6.38 -25.05
N ASN A 12 14.90 -5.78 -25.79
CA ASN A 12 13.68 -5.17 -25.29
C ASN A 12 12.59 -6.22 -25.04
N SER A 13 12.97 -7.49 -24.93
CA SER A 13 12.07 -8.57 -24.50
C SER A 13 11.58 -8.33 -23.07
N MET A 14 10.34 -8.75 -22.78
CA MET A 14 9.58 -8.58 -21.52
C MET A 14 10.31 -9.00 -20.22
N ARG A 15 11.54 -9.51 -20.31
CA ARG A 15 12.32 -10.05 -19.19
C ARG A 15 13.65 -9.32 -18.95
N SER A 16 13.92 -8.19 -19.61
CA SER A 16 15.21 -7.49 -19.46
C SER A 16 15.50 -6.94 -18.05
N TRP A 17 14.48 -6.82 -17.22
CA TRP A 17 14.59 -6.44 -15.81
C TRP A 17 15.03 -7.59 -14.88
N LEU A 18 14.92 -8.84 -15.33
CA LEU A 18 15.44 -10.04 -14.65
C LEU A 18 16.95 -10.25 -14.91
N PHE A 19 17.57 -9.44 -15.77
CA PHE A 19 19.01 -9.50 -15.95
C PHE A 19 19.74 -9.01 -14.71
N TRP A 20 20.79 -9.74 -14.38
CA TRP A 20 21.73 -9.42 -13.33
C TRP A 20 22.86 -8.57 -13.93
N ASN A 21 23.32 -7.53 -13.23
CA ASN A 21 24.53 -6.82 -13.63
C ASN A 21 25.79 -7.63 -13.29
N GLU A 22 26.97 -7.12 -13.65
CA GLU A 22 28.28 -7.71 -13.33
C GLU A 22 28.52 -7.94 -11.82
N TYR A 23 27.73 -7.30 -10.96
CA TYR A 23 27.74 -7.45 -9.51
C TYR A 23 26.66 -8.40 -8.98
N HIS A 24 26.00 -9.17 -9.85
CA HIS A 24 24.89 -10.05 -9.50
C HIS A 24 23.79 -9.30 -8.73
N GLN A 25 23.38 -8.14 -9.24
CA GLN A 25 22.20 -7.42 -8.77
C GLN A 25 21.15 -7.32 -9.86
N ALA A 26 19.88 -7.54 -9.49
CA ALA A 26 18.74 -7.35 -10.38
C ALA A 26 18.66 -5.89 -10.86
N ARG A 27 18.44 -5.70 -12.16
CA ARG A 27 18.36 -4.37 -12.80
C ARG A 27 17.02 -3.66 -12.62
N ILE A 28 16.03 -4.31 -12.00
CA ILE A 28 14.66 -3.80 -11.82
C ILE A 28 14.61 -2.36 -11.28
N MET A 29 15.36 -2.06 -10.21
CA MET A 29 15.37 -0.73 -9.60
C MET A 29 15.99 0.33 -10.52
N GLY A 30 17.06 -0.01 -11.23
CA GLY A 30 17.69 0.91 -12.18
C GLY A 30 16.74 1.24 -13.34
N LYS A 31 16.07 0.22 -13.88
CA LYS A 31 15.07 0.40 -14.95
C LYS A 31 13.86 1.20 -14.46
N PHE A 32 13.37 0.94 -13.25
CA PHE A 32 12.32 1.71 -12.62
C PHE A 32 12.67 3.20 -12.53
N CYS A 33 13.87 3.55 -12.02
CA CYS A 33 14.33 4.93 -11.94
C CYS A 33 14.46 5.60 -13.31
N VAL A 34 14.96 4.88 -14.33
CA VAL A 34 15.02 5.38 -15.71
C VAL A 34 13.62 5.68 -16.24
N ASN A 35 12.65 4.80 -16.00
CA ASN A 35 11.27 5.02 -16.41
C ASN A 35 10.66 6.23 -15.69
N LEU A 36 10.86 6.36 -14.37
CA LEU A 36 10.41 7.54 -13.62
C LEU A 36 10.99 8.84 -14.17
N HIS A 37 12.28 8.84 -14.52
CA HIS A 37 12.93 10.00 -15.11
C HIS A 37 12.35 10.32 -16.50
N HIS A 38 12.23 9.31 -17.36
CA HIS A 38 11.71 9.45 -18.72
C HIS A 38 10.27 10.00 -18.74
N HIS A 39 9.45 9.62 -17.77
CA HIS A 39 8.07 10.09 -17.64
C HIS A 39 7.89 11.31 -16.71
N GLY A 40 8.97 11.91 -16.20
CA GLY A 40 8.92 13.12 -15.39
C GLY A 40 8.39 12.95 -13.95
N PHE A 41 8.33 11.71 -13.43
CA PHE A 41 7.82 11.41 -12.09
C PHE A 41 8.89 11.43 -10.99
N LEU A 42 10.17 11.56 -11.34
CA LEU A 42 11.28 11.52 -10.39
C LEU A 42 11.15 12.51 -9.20
N PRO A 43 10.62 13.74 -9.35
CA PRO A 43 10.44 14.66 -8.22
C PRO A 43 9.38 14.21 -7.19
N TYR A 44 8.51 13.27 -7.56
CA TYR A 44 7.35 12.86 -6.75
C TYR A 44 7.51 11.47 -6.13
N VAL A 45 8.45 10.67 -6.63
CA VAL A 45 8.64 9.27 -6.23
C VAL A 45 10.02 9.08 -5.62
N VAL A 46 10.05 8.58 -4.38
CA VAL A 46 11.30 8.19 -3.69
C VAL A 46 11.43 6.67 -3.75
N PRO A 47 12.21 6.12 -4.69
CA PRO A 47 12.42 4.67 -4.77
C PRO A 47 13.23 4.17 -3.56
N LEU A 48 12.79 3.07 -2.97
CA LEU A 48 13.49 2.40 -1.87
C LEU A 48 13.74 0.94 -2.23
N ARG A 49 15.02 0.55 -2.26
CA ARG A 49 15.41 -0.86 -2.42
C ARG A 49 15.49 -1.54 -1.05
N ALA A 50 14.42 -2.18 -0.62
CA ALA A 50 14.38 -2.95 0.61
C ALA A 50 13.23 -3.97 0.57
N PRO A 51 13.28 -5.05 1.37
CA PRO A 51 12.08 -5.83 1.66
C PRO A 51 10.97 -4.93 2.20
N SER A 52 9.72 -5.20 1.82
CA SER A 52 8.50 -4.47 2.23
C SER A 52 8.46 -4.16 3.72
N VAL A 53 8.70 -5.18 4.57
CA VAL A 53 8.75 -5.07 6.04
C VAL A 53 9.76 -4.03 6.52
N VAL A 54 10.94 -3.96 5.88
CA VAL A 54 11.97 -2.97 6.22
C VAL A 54 11.55 -1.58 5.74
N GLY A 55 10.97 -1.49 4.54
CA GLY A 55 10.44 -0.24 3.98
C GLY A 55 9.36 0.38 4.86
N ILE A 56 8.34 -0.40 5.23
CA ILE A 56 7.23 0.04 6.09
C ILE A 56 7.75 0.50 7.46
N LYS A 57 8.65 -0.27 8.09
CA LYS A 57 9.25 0.11 9.39
C LYS A 57 10.08 1.39 9.29
N THR A 58 10.79 1.58 8.18
CA THR A 58 11.59 2.79 7.94
C THR A 58 10.67 4.01 7.81
N LEU A 59 9.61 3.91 7.01
CA LEU A 59 8.64 4.98 6.87
C LEU A 59 7.92 5.28 8.19
N GLN A 60 7.60 4.25 8.99
CA GLN A 60 7.02 4.44 10.32
C GLN A 60 7.95 5.21 11.27
N ARG A 61 9.27 4.94 11.23
CA ARG A 61 10.25 5.71 12.00
C ARG A 61 10.28 7.17 11.56
N PHE A 62 10.20 7.43 10.27
CA PHE A 62 10.11 8.77 9.71
C PHE A 62 8.85 9.53 10.13
N VAL A 63 7.69 8.88 10.09
CA VAL A 63 6.43 9.43 10.62
C VAL A 63 6.56 9.79 12.10
N ASN A 64 7.13 8.91 12.91
CA ASN A 64 7.22 9.11 14.35
C ASN A 64 8.30 10.14 14.76
N ALA A 65 9.48 10.08 14.15
CA ALA A 65 10.65 10.86 14.56
C ALA A 65 10.76 12.21 13.83
N LYS A 66 10.20 12.32 12.63
CA LYS A 66 10.26 13.54 11.80
C LYS A 66 8.90 14.16 11.55
N HIS A 67 7.86 13.68 12.24
CA HIS A 67 6.47 14.13 12.07
C HIS A 67 6.02 14.13 10.62
N LEU A 68 6.55 13.18 9.81
CA LEU A 68 6.05 12.98 8.47
C LEU A 68 4.60 12.50 8.54
N LEU A 69 3.81 12.94 7.58
CA LEU A 69 2.41 12.58 7.53
C LEU A 69 2.28 11.08 7.28
N ARG A 70 1.30 10.48 7.95
CA ARG A 70 0.93 9.10 7.68
C ARG A 70 0.35 9.01 6.27
N PRO A 71 0.66 7.95 5.51
CA PRO A 71 0.05 7.73 4.21
C PRO A 71 -1.47 7.68 4.33
N ALA A 72 -2.18 8.29 3.37
CA ALA A 72 -3.63 8.17 3.24
C ALA A 72 -4.02 6.90 2.50
N ILE A 73 -3.14 6.41 1.61
CA ILE A 73 -3.32 5.20 0.83
C ILE A 73 -2.03 4.38 0.95
N LEU A 74 -2.18 3.06 1.15
CA LEU A 74 -1.10 2.08 1.03
C LEU A 74 -1.57 0.97 0.10
N TYR A 75 -0.76 0.67 -0.92
CA TYR A 75 -0.95 -0.47 -1.81
C TYR A 75 0.09 -1.54 -1.47
N LEU A 76 -0.36 -2.79 -1.31
CA LEU A 76 0.48 -3.95 -1.05
C LEU A 76 0.44 -4.90 -2.24
N ASP A 77 1.63 -5.20 -2.74
CA ASP A 77 1.93 -6.28 -3.69
C ASP A 77 2.88 -7.20 -2.92
N SER A 78 2.28 -8.06 -2.09
CA SER A 78 2.98 -8.87 -1.10
C SER A 78 3.47 -10.16 -1.73
N ALA A 79 4.48 -10.78 -1.12
CA ALA A 79 4.84 -12.15 -1.44
C ALA A 79 3.63 -13.08 -1.28
N HIS A 80 3.45 -13.98 -2.25
CA HIS A 80 2.31 -14.90 -2.36
C HIS A 80 2.45 -16.15 -1.49
N GLU A 81 3.24 -16.06 -0.43
CA GLU A 81 3.47 -17.15 0.52
C GLU A 81 2.54 -17.00 1.74
N PRO A 82 2.04 -18.11 2.32
CA PRO A 82 1.16 -18.05 3.47
C PRO A 82 1.76 -17.27 4.65
N LEU A 83 0.94 -16.43 5.30
CA LEU A 83 1.27 -15.59 6.45
C LEU A 83 2.18 -14.37 6.18
N GLU A 84 2.83 -14.29 5.02
CA GLU A 84 3.65 -13.12 4.68
C GLU A 84 2.78 -11.88 4.44
N THR A 85 1.69 -12.06 3.68
CA THR A 85 0.68 -11.00 3.46
C THR A 85 0.07 -10.53 4.78
N LEU A 86 -0.23 -11.44 5.71
CA LEU A 86 -0.76 -11.09 7.02
C LEU A 86 0.20 -10.20 7.84
N ILE A 87 1.51 -10.48 7.78
CA ILE A 87 2.53 -9.65 8.44
C ILE A 87 2.57 -8.25 7.84
N GLU A 88 2.57 -8.15 6.51
CA GLU A 88 2.58 -6.86 5.80
C GLU A 88 1.33 -6.04 6.09
N LEU A 89 0.14 -6.65 6.04
CA LEU A 89 -1.13 -6.04 6.40
C LEU A 89 -1.07 -5.41 7.80
N GLY A 90 -0.56 -6.14 8.79
CA GLY A 90 -0.43 -5.65 10.16
C GLY A 90 0.50 -4.44 10.29
N LEU A 91 1.63 -4.44 9.57
CA LEU A 91 2.57 -3.32 9.58
C LEU A 91 2.01 -2.10 8.85
N ALA A 92 1.46 -2.31 7.65
CA ALA A 92 0.85 -1.27 6.82
C ALA A 92 -0.33 -0.62 7.53
N TRP A 93 -1.22 -1.41 8.15
CA TRP A 93 -2.36 -0.90 8.90
C TRP A 93 -1.96 0.02 10.05
N ARG A 94 -0.87 -0.29 10.76
CA ARG A 94 -0.34 0.56 11.83
C ARG A 94 0.22 1.88 11.31
N LEU A 95 0.79 1.88 10.10
CA LEU A 95 1.35 3.05 9.45
C LEU A 95 0.27 3.96 8.85
N LEU A 96 -0.78 3.36 8.27
CA LEU A 96 -1.89 4.04 7.60
C LEU A 96 -2.56 5.10 8.48
N ALA A 97 -2.88 6.25 7.89
CA ALA A 97 -3.64 7.30 8.54
C ALA A 97 -5.06 6.81 8.91
N PRO A 98 -5.68 7.36 9.97
CA PRO A 98 -7.13 7.20 10.17
C PRO A 98 -7.90 7.67 8.92
N ASP A 99 -9.02 7.02 8.62
CA ASP A 99 -9.78 7.23 7.37
C ASP A 99 -9.03 6.87 6.07
N GLY A 100 -7.86 6.22 6.17
CA GLY A 100 -7.06 5.82 5.02
C GLY A 100 -7.51 4.51 4.36
N LEU A 101 -6.99 4.22 3.17
CA LEU A 101 -7.24 2.99 2.42
C LEU A 101 -6.01 2.07 2.43
N LEU A 102 -6.23 0.81 2.76
CA LEU A 102 -5.28 -0.28 2.53
C LEU A 102 -5.80 -1.14 1.39
N MET A 103 -5.01 -1.31 0.35
CA MET A 103 -5.40 -2.04 -0.85
C MET A 103 -4.27 -2.94 -1.33
N GLY A 104 -4.58 -3.87 -2.22
CA GLY A 104 -3.62 -4.73 -2.90
C GLY A 104 -4.28 -5.57 -3.97
N ASP A 105 -3.51 -6.48 -4.57
CA ASP A 105 -3.90 -7.40 -5.64
C ASP A 105 -3.83 -8.87 -5.20
N ASP A 106 -3.91 -9.77 -6.18
CA ASP A 106 -3.74 -11.21 -6.06
C ASP A 106 -4.74 -11.90 -5.11
N LEU A 107 -5.94 -11.35 -4.92
CA LEU A 107 -6.99 -11.97 -4.09
C LEU A 107 -7.45 -13.34 -4.62
N THR A 108 -7.16 -13.65 -5.88
CA THR A 108 -7.42 -14.97 -6.48
C THR A 108 -6.43 -16.03 -6.00
N TRP A 109 -5.31 -15.65 -5.39
CA TRP A 109 -4.32 -16.56 -4.83
C TRP A 109 -4.73 -16.95 -3.41
N ASP A 110 -4.78 -18.26 -3.14
CA ASP A 110 -5.31 -18.77 -1.88
C ASP A 110 -4.56 -18.26 -0.64
N ALA A 111 -3.24 -18.13 -0.72
CA ALA A 111 -2.42 -17.61 0.39
C ALA A 111 -2.79 -16.15 0.72
N VAL A 112 -2.85 -15.28 -0.30
CA VAL A 112 -3.23 -13.87 -0.16
C VAL A 112 -4.66 -13.75 0.35
N LYS A 113 -5.60 -14.47 -0.27
CA LYS A 113 -7.02 -14.48 0.13
C LYS A 113 -7.21 -14.86 1.59
N GLN A 114 -6.56 -15.94 2.03
CA GLN A 114 -6.66 -16.40 3.42
C GLN A 114 -6.14 -15.35 4.39
N ASP A 115 -5.00 -14.73 4.09
CA ASP A 115 -4.40 -13.70 4.94
C ASP A 115 -5.23 -12.41 4.99
N VAL A 116 -5.72 -11.92 3.86
CA VAL A 116 -6.59 -10.74 3.78
C VAL A 116 -7.88 -10.97 4.57
N MET A 117 -8.56 -12.10 4.33
CA MET A 117 -9.82 -12.40 5.02
C MET A 117 -9.61 -12.64 6.51
N ARG A 118 -8.50 -13.29 6.90
CA ARG A 118 -8.13 -13.47 8.30
C ARG A 118 -7.86 -12.13 8.98
N PHE A 119 -7.10 -11.25 8.34
CA PHE A 119 -6.82 -9.92 8.85
C PHE A 119 -8.12 -9.11 9.04
N ALA A 120 -8.99 -9.11 8.03
CA ALA A 120 -10.26 -8.40 8.09
C ALA A 120 -11.15 -8.93 9.22
N HIS A 121 -11.27 -10.25 9.37
CA HIS A 121 -12.02 -10.88 10.44
C HIS A 121 -11.48 -10.49 11.84
N LEU A 122 -10.17 -10.55 12.03
CA LEU A 122 -9.54 -10.20 13.32
C LEU A 122 -9.72 -8.73 13.71
N ASN A 123 -9.90 -7.85 12.73
CA ASN A 123 -10.04 -6.41 12.93
C ASN A 123 -11.47 -5.88 12.74
N GLY A 124 -12.44 -6.76 12.47
CA GLY A 124 -13.83 -6.36 12.21
C GLY A 124 -13.96 -5.45 10.97
N LEU A 125 -13.24 -5.77 9.90
CA LEU A 125 -13.21 -4.95 8.67
C LEU A 125 -14.05 -5.60 7.57
N VAL A 126 -14.60 -4.76 6.70
CA VAL A 126 -15.18 -5.16 5.43
C VAL A 126 -14.10 -5.10 4.36
N VAL A 127 -13.99 -6.16 3.57
CA VAL A 127 -13.13 -6.21 2.39
C VAL A 127 -14.01 -5.97 1.18
N HIS A 128 -13.74 -4.88 0.46
CA HIS A 128 -14.34 -4.68 -0.85
C HIS A 128 -13.42 -5.26 -1.91
N CYS A 129 -14.00 -5.96 -2.88
CA CYS A 129 -13.25 -6.62 -3.93
C CYS A 129 -13.63 -6.03 -5.29
N TYR A 130 -12.65 -5.96 -6.17
CA TYR A 130 -12.86 -5.70 -7.59
C TYR A 130 -11.88 -6.56 -8.36
N THR A 131 -12.38 -7.45 -9.22
CA THR A 131 -11.57 -8.46 -9.91
C THR A 131 -10.70 -9.27 -8.93
N ASP A 132 -9.40 -9.14 -9.04
CA ASP A 132 -8.33 -9.71 -8.22
C ASP A 132 -7.79 -8.73 -7.17
N GLN A 133 -8.31 -7.50 -7.14
CA GLN A 133 -7.94 -6.47 -6.18
C GLN A 133 -8.86 -6.44 -4.97
N TRP A 134 -8.31 -5.99 -3.86
CA TRP A 134 -9.02 -5.83 -2.59
C TRP A 134 -8.71 -4.47 -1.96
N VAL A 135 -9.68 -3.93 -1.22
CA VAL A 135 -9.54 -2.68 -0.46
C VAL A 135 -10.25 -2.76 0.88
N MET A 136 -9.60 -2.22 1.90
CA MET A 136 -10.13 -2.05 3.26
C MET A 136 -9.96 -0.59 3.67
N ARG A 137 -11.03 0.01 4.20
CA ARG A 137 -10.98 1.35 4.80
C ARG A 137 -10.65 1.25 6.29
N LYS A 138 -9.65 2.03 6.73
CA LYS A 138 -9.37 2.22 8.14
C LYS A 138 -10.36 3.20 8.75
N PRO A 139 -11.03 2.87 9.87
CA PRO A 139 -11.96 3.79 10.53
C PRO A 139 -11.33 5.14 10.84
N ALA A 140 -12.14 6.20 10.85
CA ALA A 140 -11.68 7.52 11.28
C ALA A 140 -11.31 7.50 12.77
N ALA A 141 -10.49 8.47 13.20
CA ALA A 141 -10.10 8.56 14.60
C ALA A 141 -11.34 8.79 15.49
N GLY A 142 -11.64 7.85 16.38
CA GLY A 142 -12.79 7.91 17.28
C GLY A 142 -14.06 7.22 16.76
N GLU A 143 -14.08 6.74 15.52
CA GLU A 143 -15.10 5.79 15.09
C GLU A 143 -14.77 4.43 15.70
N ALA A 144 -15.65 3.91 16.56
CA ALA A 144 -15.58 2.52 16.95
C ALA A 144 -15.77 1.69 15.68
N GLY A 145 -14.76 0.91 15.28
CA GLY A 145 -14.94 -0.09 14.24
C GLY A 145 -16.14 -0.97 14.60
N PRO A 146 -16.89 -1.50 13.62
CA PRO A 146 -18.05 -2.33 13.93
C PRO A 146 -17.61 -3.44 14.89
N LEU A 147 -18.24 -3.48 16.07
CA LEU A 147 -18.00 -4.54 17.05
C LEU A 147 -18.25 -5.88 16.34
N PRO A 148 -17.37 -6.88 16.50
CA PRO A 148 -17.58 -8.16 15.85
C PRO A 148 -18.82 -8.82 16.47
N ALA A 149 -19.95 -8.69 15.79
CA ALA A 149 -21.16 -9.41 16.14
C ALA A 149 -20.89 -10.91 15.95
N GLY A 150 -20.99 -11.68 17.04
CA GLY A 150 -21.19 -13.14 17.08
C GLY A 150 -20.41 -13.96 16.05
N ARG A 151 -19.26 -14.53 16.47
CA ARG A 151 -18.41 -15.40 15.64
C ARG A 151 -19.17 -16.63 15.11
N SER A 152 -19.58 -16.56 13.85
CA SER A 152 -19.62 -17.70 12.94
C SER A 152 -18.47 -17.54 11.94
N LEU A 153 -17.82 -18.64 11.54
CA LEU A 153 -16.77 -18.70 10.51
C LEU A 153 -17.27 -18.35 9.10
N ALA A 154 -18.47 -17.79 8.97
CA ALA A 154 -18.95 -17.20 7.73
C ALA A 154 -18.10 -15.95 7.46
N LEU A 155 -17.11 -16.13 6.58
CA LEU A 155 -16.35 -15.07 5.91
C LEU A 155 -17.28 -13.88 5.66
N GLY A 156 -16.97 -12.72 6.24
CA GLY A 156 -17.71 -11.46 6.09
C GLY A 156 -17.53 -10.86 4.70
N TRP A 157 -17.76 -11.66 3.67
CA TRP A 157 -17.91 -11.26 2.30
C TRP A 157 -19.40 -11.00 2.09
N ASP A 158 -19.79 -9.74 1.90
CA ASP A 158 -21.18 -9.39 1.59
C ASP A 158 -21.53 -9.61 0.11
N GLY A 159 -20.58 -10.09 -0.69
CA GLY A 159 -20.76 -10.35 -2.12
C GLY A 159 -20.83 -9.09 -2.98
N SER A 160 -20.69 -7.89 -2.40
CA SER A 160 -20.76 -6.65 -3.16
C SER A 160 -19.41 -6.36 -3.83
N GLU A 161 -19.38 -6.47 -5.16
CA GLU A 161 -18.29 -5.93 -5.97
C GLU A 161 -18.50 -4.42 -6.08
N LEU A 162 -17.47 -3.64 -5.72
CA LEU A 162 -17.44 -2.21 -6.05
C LEU A 162 -16.97 -2.06 -7.50
N SER A 163 -17.62 -1.18 -8.26
CA SER A 163 -17.13 -0.76 -9.57
C SER A 163 -15.86 0.09 -9.46
N ILE A 164 -15.06 0.17 -10.54
CA ILE A 164 -13.90 1.08 -10.63
C ILE A 164 -14.29 2.52 -10.29
N ALA A 165 -15.49 2.95 -10.69
CA ALA A 165 -15.97 4.30 -10.42
C ALA A 165 -16.12 4.54 -8.91
N GLU A 166 -16.63 3.55 -8.17
CA GLU A 166 -16.79 3.64 -6.72
C GLU A 166 -15.45 3.60 -5.99
N ILE A 167 -14.49 2.77 -6.44
CA ILE A 167 -13.13 2.75 -5.89
C ILE A 167 -12.45 4.11 -6.10
N ARG A 168 -12.50 4.65 -7.33
CA ARG A 168 -11.94 5.98 -7.62
C ARG A 168 -12.61 7.08 -6.81
N GLN A 169 -13.93 7.01 -6.64
CA GLN A 169 -14.65 7.98 -5.83
C GLN A 169 -14.24 7.90 -4.35
N LEU A 170 -14.00 6.69 -3.82
CA LEU A 170 -13.45 6.51 -2.47
C LEU A 170 -12.04 7.09 -2.36
N GLU A 171 -11.15 6.80 -3.32
CA GLU A 171 -9.80 7.38 -3.38
C GLU A 171 -9.84 8.91 -3.39
N GLU A 172 -10.61 9.51 -4.29
CA GLU A 172 -10.76 10.96 -4.40
C GLU A 172 -11.30 11.58 -3.10
N THR A 173 -12.28 10.92 -2.47
CA THR A 173 -12.87 11.37 -1.22
C THR A 173 -11.85 11.36 -0.08
N VAL A 174 -11.10 10.27 0.07
CA VAL A 174 -10.05 10.13 1.09
C VAL A 174 -8.94 11.15 0.87
N MET A 175 -8.48 11.31 -0.38
CA MET A 175 -7.42 12.26 -0.73
C MET A 175 -7.85 13.71 -0.48
N ARG A 176 -9.09 14.08 -0.84
CA ARG A 176 -9.63 15.44 -0.59
C ARG A 176 -9.73 15.72 0.91
N ARG A 177 -10.21 14.77 1.71
CA ARG A 177 -10.28 14.92 3.18
C ARG A 177 -8.91 15.05 3.80
N HIS A 178 -7.94 14.25 3.35
CA HIS A 178 -6.58 14.33 3.83
C HIS A 178 -5.92 15.68 3.49
N GLN A 179 -6.09 16.18 2.26
CA GLN A 179 -5.61 17.53 1.88
C GLN A 179 -6.23 18.63 2.74
N ASN A 180 -7.55 18.59 2.97
CA ASN A 180 -8.24 19.55 3.82
C ASN A 180 -7.74 19.51 5.27
N ALA A 181 -7.47 18.32 5.80
CA ALA A 181 -6.91 18.15 7.14
C ALA A 181 -5.48 18.72 7.24
N GLN A 182 -4.67 18.54 6.19
CA GLN A 182 -3.33 19.15 6.08
C GLN A 182 -3.43 20.68 6.10
N ASP A 183 -4.26 21.26 5.24
CA ASP A 183 -4.42 22.71 5.13
C ASP A 183 -4.91 23.35 6.45
N ALA A 184 -5.82 22.68 7.15
CA ALA A 184 -6.33 23.12 8.45
C ALA A 184 -5.22 23.09 9.53
N SER A 185 -4.37 22.07 9.53
CA SER A 185 -3.23 21.96 10.43
C SER A 185 -2.21 23.07 10.19
N THR A 186 -1.84 23.32 8.92
CA THR A 186 -0.91 24.39 8.54
C THR A 186 -1.43 25.78 8.90
N LYS A 187 -2.74 26.04 8.72
CA LYS A 187 -3.37 27.30 9.15
C LYS A 187 -3.32 27.50 10.67
N ARG A 188 -3.53 26.45 11.47
CA ARG A 188 -3.42 26.53 12.95
C ARG A 188 -2.00 26.84 13.42
N VAL A 189 -0.97 26.27 12.77
CA VAL A 189 0.44 26.57 13.11
C VAL A 189 0.79 28.03 12.79
N ARG A 190 0.32 28.56 11.65
CA ARG A 190 0.52 29.98 11.28
C ARG A 190 -0.20 30.96 12.19
N LEU A 191 -1.37 30.60 12.73
CA LEU A 191 -2.10 31.47 13.66
C LEU A 191 -1.42 31.54 15.03
N ARG A 192 -0.78 30.46 15.51
CA ARG A 192 -0.04 30.45 16.78
C ARG A 192 1.27 31.25 16.74
N THR A 193 1.93 31.30 15.59
CA THR A 193 3.21 32.02 15.40
C THR A 193 3.05 33.53 15.15
N ARG A 194 1.81 34.04 15.16
CA ARG A 194 1.49 35.45 14.91
C ARG A 194 1.01 36.20 16.15
N THR A 195 0.87 35.50 17.27
CA THR A 195 0.41 36.03 18.58
C THR A 195 1.53 36.13 19.62
N ASP A 196 2.77 35.85 19.22
CA ASP A 196 4.00 36.08 19.99
C ASP A 196 4.84 37.17 19.29
#